data_AF-A0A535C3H7-F1
#
_entry.id   AF-A0A535C3H7-F1
#
_cell.length_a   1.000
_cell.length_b   1.000
_cell.length_c   1.000
_cell.angle_alpha   90.00
_cell.angle_beta   90.00
_cell.angle_gamma   90.00
#
_symmetry.space_group_name_H-M   'P 1'
#
loop_
_entity.id
_entity.type
_entity.pdbx_description
1 polymer ?
#
loop_
_entity_poly.entity_id
_entity_poly.type
_entity_poly.pdbx_seq_one_letter_code
_entity_poly.pdbx_strand_id
1 'polypeptide(L)'
;ESCQDMLVANSDGTHRTDLRVRVNFAVNVVAKQSEVLESAFEAVRGTRGFELLGEDVIVEAATTAARRAVQNVGAEPAPAGTYTVVLSSEAGGTLIHESVGHGLEADLNLKGLSVYSGRIGEKVASELITVVDDGRDPGQRGTAAMDDEGTPTQRTVLIEKGVLRTYLSDRRHSEKLGIKRSGNARRESFRYLPICRMTNTMIERGESDPDEILSSVKDGVFVKKMGGGQVDVVSGNFAFEITECFRIRDGKLAEPLRGATLVGQGPKLMSEIDMVGWDLGYSTGTCGKDGQGARRSSSVRRSRARSRRRTGRSRSSSLAANADLACACSMANGWASRIPPTSRQRASRRASSNRVACRASPSRTLIWASRAARSTSLTSRSTTPVSSGGRSRTAARSRSPSRRPRAARIRGSRISARPRISTPR
;
A
#
# COMPACT_ATOMS: atom_id res chain seq x y z
N GLU A 1 6.96 2.69 -18.25
CA GLU A 1 5.51 2.72 -18.48
C GLU A 1 5.05 1.39 -19.06
N SER A 2 3.81 1.00 -18.84
CA SER A 2 3.16 -0.11 -19.52
C SER A 2 1.82 0.37 -20.07
N CYS A 3 1.56 0.07 -21.34
CA CYS A 3 0.28 0.28 -22.00
C CYS A 3 -0.41 -1.08 -22.19
N GLN A 4 -1.71 -1.14 -21.88
CA GLN A 4 -2.50 -2.37 -22.01
C GLN A 4 -3.85 -2.06 -22.64
N ASP A 5 -4.08 -2.58 -23.84
CA ASP A 5 -5.37 -2.59 -24.51
C ASP A 5 -6.19 -3.80 -24.04
N MET A 6 -7.46 -3.56 -23.73
CA MET A 6 -8.40 -4.58 -23.27
C MET A 6 -9.64 -4.56 -24.16
N LEU A 7 -10.12 -5.74 -24.52
CA LEU A 7 -11.45 -5.96 -25.10
C LEU A 7 -12.11 -7.11 -24.35
N VAL A 8 -13.35 -6.91 -23.93
CA VAL A 8 -14.18 -7.94 -23.32
C VAL A 8 -15.47 -8.09 -24.10
N ALA A 9 -15.73 -9.32 -24.56
CA ALA A 9 -16.98 -9.72 -25.19
C ALA A 9 -17.56 -10.96 -24.48
N ASN A 10 -18.85 -11.01 -24.20
CA ASN A 10 -19.50 -12.18 -23.56
C ASN A 10 -20.93 -12.42 -24.06
N SER A 11 -21.51 -13.56 -23.66
CA SER A 11 -22.86 -14.01 -24.02
C SER A 11 -23.99 -13.12 -23.51
N ASP A 12 -23.72 -12.28 -22.49
CA ASP A 12 -24.70 -11.36 -21.92
C ASP A 12 -24.81 -10.07 -22.77
N GLY A 13 -24.17 -10.05 -23.94
CA GLY A 13 -24.12 -8.90 -24.86
C GLY A 13 -23.11 -7.83 -24.46
N THR A 14 -22.23 -8.10 -23.48
CA THR A 14 -21.18 -7.15 -23.14
C THR A 14 -20.18 -7.08 -24.29
N HIS A 15 -19.88 -5.87 -24.75
CA HIS A 15 -18.78 -5.57 -25.66
C HIS A 15 -18.16 -4.23 -25.23
N ARG A 16 -17.02 -4.29 -24.55
CA ARG A 16 -16.36 -3.09 -24.00
C ARG A 16 -14.85 -3.13 -24.20
N THR A 17 -14.26 -1.94 -24.27
CA THR A 17 -12.82 -1.73 -24.38
C THR A 17 -12.32 -0.84 -23.25
N ASP A 18 -11.03 -0.99 -22.92
CA ASP A 18 -10.33 -0.14 -21.93
C ASP A 18 -8.86 -0.02 -22.33
N LEU A 19 -8.26 1.14 -22.04
CA LEU A 19 -6.86 1.44 -22.28
C LEU A 19 -6.22 1.78 -20.94
N ARG A 20 -5.29 0.94 -20.48
CA ARG A 20 -4.69 1.05 -19.15
C ARG A 20 -3.22 1.44 -19.28
N VAL A 21 -2.93 2.72 -19.05
CA VAL A 21 -1.56 3.26 -18.99
C VAL A 21 -1.09 3.30 -17.54
N ARG A 22 0.08 2.72 -17.26
CA ARG A 22 0.59 2.60 -15.89
C ARG A 22 2.08 2.93 -15.82
N VAL A 23 2.47 3.59 -14.74
CA VAL A 23 3.87 3.86 -14.40
C VAL A 23 4.23 3.17 -13.09
N ASN A 24 5.47 2.68 -13.03
CA ASN A 24 6.08 2.10 -11.85
C ASN A 24 7.54 2.55 -11.82
N PHE A 25 7.86 3.43 -10.90
CA PHE A 25 9.22 3.81 -10.54
C PHE A 25 9.50 3.23 -9.15
N ALA A 26 10.68 2.65 -8.97
CA ALA A 26 11.07 2.03 -7.72
C ALA A 26 12.54 2.30 -7.42
N VAL A 27 12.84 2.56 -6.15
CA VAL A 27 14.19 2.76 -5.63
C VAL A 27 14.41 1.74 -4.52
N ASN A 28 15.54 1.04 -4.59
CA ASN A 28 16.02 0.18 -3.52
C ASN A 28 17.40 0.69 -3.08
N VAL A 29 17.54 0.99 -1.79
CA VAL A 29 18.79 1.45 -1.19
C VAL A 29 19.23 0.46 -0.13
N VAL A 30 20.52 0.10 -0.16
CA VAL A 30 21.16 -0.73 0.86
C VAL A 30 22.17 0.11 1.62
N ALA A 31 22.07 0.11 2.95
CA ALA A 31 23.02 0.75 3.84
C ALA A 31 23.77 -0.32 4.64
N LYS A 32 25.07 -0.09 4.87
CA LYS A 32 25.93 -0.94 5.68
C LYS A 32 26.58 -0.12 6.80
N GLN A 33 26.51 -0.60 8.03
CA GLN A 33 27.27 -0.08 9.15
C GLN A 33 27.85 -1.27 9.93
N SER A 34 29.17 -1.36 9.97
CA SER A 34 29.87 -2.54 10.51
C SER A 34 29.35 -3.83 9.83
N GLU A 35 28.86 -4.80 10.60
CA GLU A 35 28.30 -6.06 10.08
C GLU A 35 26.78 -5.99 9.80
N VAL A 36 26.12 -4.87 10.10
CA VAL A 36 24.68 -4.69 9.89
C VAL A 36 24.43 -4.19 8.47
N LEU A 37 23.54 -4.88 7.77
CA LEU A 37 23.01 -4.49 6.46
C LEU A 37 21.51 -4.28 6.58
N GLU A 38 21.03 -3.13 6.12
CA GLU A 38 19.62 -2.83 6.04
C GLU A 38 19.28 -2.31 4.65
N SER A 39 18.05 -2.59 4.21
CA SER A 39 17.55 -2.13 2.92
C SER A 39 16.25 -1.34 3.08
N ALA A 40 16.02 -0.40 2.18
CA ALA A 40 14.78 0.35 2.12
C ALA A 40 14.30 0.47 0.68
N PHE A 41 12.98 0.34 0.53
CA PHE A 41 12.31 0.34 -0.75
C PHE A 41 11.27 1.46 -0.83
N GLU A 42 11.35 2.26 -1.88
CA GLU A 42 10.32 3.23 -2.26
C GLU A 42 9.79 2.96 -3.65
N ALA A 43 8.51 3.24 -3.86
CA ALA A 43 7.93 3.18 -5.19
C ALA A 43 6.85 4.23 -5.42
N VAL A 44 6.93 4.85 -6.60
CA VAL A 44 5.92 5.77 -7.13
C VAL A 44 5.21 5.06 -8.26
N ARG A 45 3.92 4.81 -8.08
CA ARG A 45 3.10 3.99 -8.98
C ARG A 45 1.74 4.64 -9.20
N GLY A 46 1.22 4.53 -10.41
CA GLY A 46 -0.10 5.06 -10.73
C GLY A 46 -0.59 4.61 -12.10
N THR A 47 -1.88 4.85 -12.35
CA THR A 47 -2.52 4.67 -13.66
C THR A 47 -2.52 6.01 -14.39
N ARG A 48 -1.32 6.45 -14.78
CA ARG A 48 -0.97 7.75 -15.38
C ARG A 48 0.26 7.58 -16.28
N GLY A 49 0.60 8.59 -17.07
CA GLY A 49 1.82 8.61 -17.88
C GLY A 49 3.06 9.03 -17.06
N PHE A 50 4.17 9.21 -17.76
CA PHE A 50 5.46 9.58 -17.16
C PHE A 50 5.47 10.95 -16.47
N GLU A 51 4.47 11.80 -16.69
CA GLU A 51 4.29 13.06 -15.96
C GLU A 51 4.13 12.87 -14.44
N LEU A 52 3.85 11.64 -13.98
CA LEU A 52 3.90 11.27 -12.57
C LEU A 52 5.32 11.35 -11.98
N LEU A 53 6.36 11.24 -12.81
CA LEU A 53 7.77 11.17 -12.40
C LEU A 53 8.49 12.50 -12.61
N GLY A 54 7.96 13.57 -12.01
CA GLY A 54 8.68 14.84 -11.92
C GLY A 54 9.98 14.69 -11.12
N GLU A 55 10.93 15.60 -11.34
CA GLU A 55 12.25 15.56 -10.68
C GLU A 55 12.11 15.54 -9.15
N ASP A 56 11.28 16.42 -8.58
CA ASP A 56 11.02 16.46 -7.14
C ASP A 56 10.51 15.13 -6.58
N VAL A 57 9.62 14.45 -7.31
CA VAL A 57 9.03 13.16 -6.91
C VAL A 57 10.09 12.06 -6.90
N ILE A 58 10.98 12.05 -7.90
CA ILE A 58 12.08 11.10 -7.99
C ILE A 58 13.08 11.33 -6.85
N VAL A 59 13.48 12.60 -6.64
CA VAL A 59 14.41 12.99 -5.59
C VAL A 59 13.84 12.68 -4.21
N GLU A 60 12.56 12.96 -3.96
CA GLU A 60 11.88 12.64 -2.71
C GLU A 60 11.86 11.13 -2.46
N ALA A 61 11.50 10.31 -3.46
CA ALA A 61 11.49 8.86 -3.34
C ALA A 61 12.90 8.30 -3.05
N ALA A 62 13.92 8.79 -3.75
CA ALA A 62 15.30 8.36 -3.56
C ALA A 62 15.84 8.78 -2.19
N THR A 63 15.60 10.03 -1.79
CA THR A 63 16.03 10.57 -0.49
C THR A 63 15.32 9.85 0.65
N THR A 64 14.03 9.57 0.50
CA THR A 64 13.25 8.83 1.49
C THR A 64 13.76 7.40 1.65
N ALA A 65 14.04 6.69 0.55
CA ALA A 65 14.64 5.35 0.60
C ALA A 65 16.01 5.40 1.31
N ALA A 66 16.88 6.34 0.94
CA ALA A 66 18.20 6.48 1.54
C ALA A 66 18.12 6.81 3.04
N ARG A 67 17.26 7.76 3.43
CA ARG A 67 17.03 8.12 4.84
C ARG A 67 16.57 6.90 5.64
N ARG A 68 15.60 6.12 5.14
CA ARG A 68 15.10 4.92 5.82
C ARG A 68 16.19 3.86 5.97
N ALA A 69 16.97 3.58 4.92
CA ALA A 69 18.05 2.60 5.00
C ALA A 69 19.13 2.99 6.03
N VAL A 70 19.56 4.27 6.01
CA VAL A 70 20.56 4.80 6.95
C VAL A 70 20.01 4.85 8.38
N GLN A 71 18.74 5.21 8.57
CA GLN A 71 18.10 5.18 9.88
C GLN A 71 18.03 3.75 10.43
N ASN A 72 17.61 2.79 9.61
CA ASN A 72 17.43 1.40 10.04
C ASN A 72 18.76 0.75 10.39
N VAL A 73 19.85 1.01 9.66
CA VAL A 73 21.14 0.37 9.95
C VAL A 73 21.71 0.77 11.33
N GLY A 74 21.36 1.98 11.80
CA GLY A 74 21.73 2.49 13.13
C GLY A 74 20.65 2.31 14.21
N ALA A 75 19.49 1.74 13.89
CA ALA A 75 18.38 1.61 14.83
C ALA A 75 18.52 0.39 15.75
N GLU A 76 17.94 0.47 16.94
CA GLU A 76 17.87 -0.67 17.86
C GLU A 76 16.78 -1.65 17.43
N PRO A 77 16.96 -2.97 17.66
CA PRO A 77 15.90 -3.94 17.45
C PRO A 77 14.66 -3.59 18.29
N ALA A 78 13.48 -3.69 17.67
CA ALA A 78 12.23 -3.42 18.37
C ALA A 78 12.04 -4.42 19.53
N PRO A 79 11.66 -3.95 20.73
CA PRO A 79 11.40 -4.84 21.85
C PRO A 79 10.18 -5.72 21.57
N ALA A 80 10.24 -6.97 22.04
CA ALA A 80 9.12 -7.88 21.97
C ALA A 80 8.05 -7.48 22.99
N GLY A 81 6.78 -7.46 22.58
CA GLY A 81 5.68 -7.28 23.50
C GLY A 81 4.46 -6.60 22.92
N THR A 82 3.50 -6.39 23.80
CA THR A 82 2.21 -5.80 23.48
C THR A 82 2.25 -4.29 23.69
N TYR A 83 1.94 -3.52 22.64
CA TYR A 83 1.99 -2.05 22.67
C TYR A 83 0.73 -1.41 22.13
N THR A 84 0.49 -0.15 22.53
CA THR A 84 -0.41 0.72 21.76
C THR A 84 0.28 1.08 20.46
N VAL A 85 -0.40 0.88 19.34
CA VAL A 85 0.16 1.12 18.01
C VAL A 85 -0.57 2.28 17.35
N VAL A 86 0.19 3.26 16.87
CA VAL A 86 -0.31 4.31 15.97
C VAL A 86 0.20 3.99 14.58
N LEU A 87 -0.71 3.71 13.66
CA LEU A 87 -0.40 3.47 12.26
C LEU A 87 -0.47 4.79 11.52
N SER A 88 0.59 5.13 10.80
CA SER A 88 0.54 6.24 9.85
C SER A 88 -0.47 5.95 8.74
N SER A 89 -0.84 6.99 8.01
CA SER A 89 -1.67 6.90 6.82
C SER A 89 -1.00 6.10 5.68
N GLU A 90 0.33 6.12 5.59
CA GLU A 90 1.12 5.31 4.66
C GLU A 90 1.10 3.82 5.06
N ALA A 91 1.25 3.52 6.35
CA ALA A 91 1.28 2.16 6.88
C ALA A 91 -0.10 1.49 6.82
N GLY A 92 -1.16 2.20 7.24
CA GLY A 92 -2.47 1.60 7.42
C GLY A 92 -3.05 0.97 6.15
N GLY A 93 -2.63 1.41 4.95
CA GLY A 93 -3.06 0.86 3.66
C GLY A 93 -2.95 -0.66 3.62
N THR A 94 -1.77 -1.17 3.93
CA THR A 94 -1.50 -2.62 3.93
C THR A 94 -2.30 -3.32 5.02
N LEU A 95 -2.56 -2.67 6.16
CA LEU A 95 -3.37 -3.28 7.22
C LEU A 95 -4.78 -3.63 6.72
N ILE A 96 -5.46 -2.66 6.14
CA ILE A 96 -6.85 -2.82 5.66
C ILE A 96 -6.93 -3.78 4.48
N HIS A 97 -5.86 -3.86 3.70
CA HIS A 97 -5.75 -4.87 2.65
C HIS A 97 -5.98 -6.27 3.18
N GLU A 98 -5.26 -6.62 4.24
CA GLU A 98 -5.28 -7.97 4.74
C GLU A 98 -6.41 -8.19 5.76
N SER A 99 -6.67 -7.22 6.64
CA SER A 99 -7.60 -7.40 7.77
C SER A 99 -9.07 -7.49 7.36
N VAL A 100 -9.43 -6.78 6.29
CA VAL A 100 -10.80 -6.75 5.76
C VAL A 100 -10.83 -7.03 4.26
N GLY A 101 -9.85 -6.54 3.50
CA GLY A 101 -9.90 -6.53 2.05
C GLY A 101 -10.15 -7.90 1.43
N HIS A 102 -9.22 -8.84 1.62
CA HIS A 102 -9.41 -10.22 1.14
C HIS A 102 -10.62 -10.91 1.78
N GLY A 103 -10.84 -10.72 3.07
CA GLY A 103 -12.00 -11.28 3.77
C GLY A 103 -13.35 -10.85 3.17
N LEU A 104 -13.40 -9.75 2.43
CA LEU A 104 -14.61 -9.23 1.79
C LEU A 104 -14.69 -9.52 0.28
N GLU A 105 -13.81 -10.36 -0.27
CA GLU A 105 -13.94 -10.89 -1.62
C GLU A 105 -15.02 -12.01 -1.66
N ALA A 106 -15.97 -11.91 -2.59
CA ALA A 106 -17.20 -12.70 -2.59
C ALA A 106 -16.99 -14.20 -2.79
N ASP A 107 -15.89 -14.61 -3.42
CA ASP A 107 -15.53 -16.01 -3.63
C ASP A 107 -15.20 -16.75 -2.32
N LEU A 108 -14.57 -16.08 -1.37
CA LEU A 108 -14.32 -16.62 -0.03
C LEU A 108 -15.60 -16.67 0.81
N ASN A 109 -16.43 -15.63 0.70
CA ASN A 109 -17.70 -15.55 1.44
C ASN A 109 -18.75 -16.55 0.93
N LEU A 110 -18.82 -16.77 -0.39
CA LEU A 110 -19.69 -17.80 -0.97
C LEU A 110 -19.32 -19.21 -0.51
N LYS A 111 -18.03 -19.48 -0.31
CA LYS A 111 -17.54 -20.78 0.18
C LYS A 111 -17.67 -20.95 1.70
N GLY A 112 -18.07 -19.90 2.43
CA GLY A 112 -18.09 -19.91 3.89
C GLY A 112 -16.71 -19.93 4.54
N LEU A 113 -15.64 -19.59 3.80
CA LEU A 113 -14.25 -19.65 4.27
C LEU A 113 -13.79 -18.34 4.93
N SER A 114 -14.49 -17.24 4.69
CA SER A 114 -14.18 -15.95 5.29
C SER A 114 -14.82 -15.80 6.67
N VAL A 115 -14.11 -15.15 7.60
CA VAL A 115 -14.65 -14.67 8.89
C VAL A 115 -15.84 -13.70 8.76
N TYR A 116 -16.09 -13.20 7.56
CA TYR A 116 -17.20 -12.28 7.24
C TYR A 116 -18.39 -12.97 6.55
N SER A 117 -18.32 -14.29 6.32
CA SER A 117 -19.36 -15.04 5.60
C SER A 117 -20.70 -14.98 6.32
N GLY A 118 -21.75 -14.54 5.64
CA GLY A 118 -23.11 -14.46 6.21
C GLY A 118 -23.34 -13.29 7.18
N ARG A 119 -22.37 -12.38 7.34
CA ARG A 119 -22.42 -11.29 8.34
C ARG A 119 -22.87 -9.94 7.79
N ILE A 120 -23.44 -9.90 6.57
CA ILE A 120 -23.99 -8.66 6.01
C ILE A 120 -25.08 -8.14 6.97
N GLY A 121 -24.99 -6.86 7.34
CA GLY A 121 -25.85 -6.21 8.33
C GLY A 121 -25.32 -6.25 9.76
N GLU A 122 -24.27 -7.02 10.05
CA GLU A 122 -23.69 -7.09 11.38
C GLU A 122 -22.58 -6.06 11.61
N LYS A 123 -22.34 -5.74 12.88
CA LYS A 123 -21.19 -4.94 13.31
C LYS A 123 -19.92 -5.79 13.30
N VAL A 124 -18.96 -5.41 12.45
CA VAL A 124 -17.69 -6.11 12.22
C VAL A 124 -16.46 -5.26 12.54
N ALA A 125 -16.64 -3.97 12.80
CA ALA A 125 -15.58 -3.03 13.17
C ALA A 125 -16.11 -1.93 14.11
N SER A 126 -15.20 -1.07 14.59
CA SER A 126 -15.54 0.15 15.33
C SER A 126 -16.46 1.07 14.52
N GLU A 127 -17.33 1.83 15.19
CA GLU A 127 -18.25 2.78 14.53
C GLU A 127 -17.52 3.92 13.81
N LEU A 128 -16.26 4.16 14.17
CA LEU A 128 -15.38 5.11 13.50
C LEU A 128 -14.93 4.64 12.12
N ILE A 129 -15.15 3.36 11.78
CA ILE A 129 -14.63 2.74 10.57
C ILE A 129 -15.69 2.70 9.48
N THR A 130 -15.38 3.36 8.36
CA THR A 130 -16.06 3.14 7.08
C THR A 130 -15.00 2.73 6.07
N VAL A 131 -15.17 1.56 5.46
CA VAL A 131 -14.25 0.99 4.47
C VAL A 131 -14.90 0.99 3.10
N VAL A 132 -14.20 1.50 2.10
CA VAL A 132 -14.66 1.55 0.71
C VAL A 132 -13.61 0.98 -0.22
N ASP A 133 -14.04 0.37 -1.33
CA ASP A 133 -13.19 0.04 -2.48
C ASP A 133 -13.64 0.90 -3.66
N ASP A 134 -12.78 1.77 -4.18
CA ASP A 134 -13.14 2.67 -5.28
C ASP A 134 -12.25 2.47 -6.51
N GLY A 135 -12.76 1.73 -7.50
CA GLY A 135 -12.03 1.50 -8.74
C GLY A 135 -12.00 2.71 -9.68
N ARG A 136 -12.67 3.81 -9.32
CA ARG A 136 -12.74 5.05 -10.10
C ARG A 136 -11.80 6.15 -9.59
N ASP A 137 -11.08 5.92 -8.50
CA ASP A 137 -10.20 6.93 -7.86
C ASP A 137 -9.10 7.39 -8.84
N PRO A 138 -9.13 8.63 -9.37
CA PRO A 138 -8.30 9.01 -10.51
C PRO A 138 -6.79 8.88 -10.23
N GLY A 139 -6.07 8.29 -11.17
CA GLY A 139 -4.61 8.20 -11.14
C GLY A 139 -4.03 7.18 -10.17
N GLN A 140 -4.83 6.57 -9.29
CA GLN A 140 -4.38 5.52 -8.41
C GLN A 140 -4.02 4.23 -9.18
N ARG A 141 -3.16 3.40 -8.58
CA ARG A 141 -2.63 2.19 -9.21
C ARG A 141 -3.69 1.11 -9.48
N GLY A 142 -4.73 1.04 -8.64
CA GLY A 142 -5.83 0.08 -8.76
C GLY A 142 -6.95 0.50 -9.71
N THR A 143 -6.87 1.72 -10.25
CA THR A 143 -7.92 2.35 -11.04
C THR A 143 -8.02 1.74 -12.43
N ALA A 144 -9.25 1.57 -12.90
CA ALA A 144 -9.58 1.11 -14.26
C ALA A 144 -10.97 1.63 -14.63
N ALA A 145 -11.28 1.78 -15.93
CA ALA A 145 -12.62 2.16 -16.35
C ALA A 145 -13.63 1.01 -16.16
N MET A 146 -13.16 -0.22 -16.37
CA MET A 146 -13.93 -1.44 -16.18
C MET A 146 -13.06 -2.54 -15.59
N ASP A 147 -13.70 -3.49 -14.93
CA ASP A 147 -13.08 -4.76 -14.55
C ASP A 147 -12.88 -5.68 -15.76
N ASP A 148 -12.26 -6.82 -15.54
CA ASP A 148 -11.86 -7.72 -16.62
C ASP A 148 -13.01 -8.60 -17.16
N GLU A 149 -14.23 -8.42 -16.65
CA GLU A 149 -15.49 -8.94 -17.20
C GLU A 149 -16.32 -7.87 -17.93
N GLY A 150 -15.83 -6.63 -17.97
CA GLY A 150 -16.50 -5.50 -18.63
C GLY A 150 -17.54 -4.80 -17.75
N THR A 151 -17.54 -5.06 -16.44
CA THR A 151 -18.35 -4.30 -15.48
C THR A 151 -17.65 -2.96 -15.19
N PRO A 152 -18.31 -1.81 -15.35
CA PRO A 152 -17.72 -0.52 -14.95
C PRO A 152 -17.27 -0.55 -13.48
N THR A 153 -16.09 -0.01 -13.20
CA THR A 153 -15.64 0.11 -11.82
C THR A 153 -16.51 1.11 -11.07
N GLN A 154 -16.62 0.96 -9.75
CA GLN A 154 -17.40 1.85 -8.92
C GLN A 154 -16.80 2.01 -7.53
N ARG A 155 -17.41 2.89 -6.74
CA ARG A 155 -17.17 3.02 -5.31
C ARG A 155 -18.14 2.11 -4.56
N THR A 156 -17.60 1.07 -3.95
CA THR A 156 -18.35 0.11 -3.15
C THR A 156 -18.08 0.37 -1.67
N VAL A 157 -19.13 0.69 -0.91
CA VAL A 157 -19.04 0.80 0.55
C VAL A 157 -19.13 -0.61 1.13
N LEU A 158 -18.01 -1.09 1.65
CA LEU A 158 -17.89 -2.44 2.20
C LEU A 158 -18.32 -2.47 3.66
N ILE A 159 -17.81 -1.55 4.46
CA ILE A 159 -18.18 -1.38 5.86
C ILE A 159 -18.60 0.08 6.04
N GLU A 160 -19.73 0.32 6.68
CA GLU A 160 -20.22 1.67 6.98
C GLU A 160 -20.44 1.81 8.48
N LYS A 161 -19.69 2.72 9.11
CA LYS A 161 -19.73 2.95 10.56
C LYS A 161 -19.70 1.63 11.36
N GLY A 162 -18.78 0.75 11.02
CA GLY A 162 -18.59 -0.55 11.64
C GLY A 162 -19.50 -1.66 11.14
N VAL A 163 -20.54 -1.38 10.35
CA VAL A 163 -21.50 -2.39 9.86
C VAL A 163 -21.12 -2.89 8.47
N LEU A 164 -21.04 -4.20 8.29
CA LEU A 164 -20.78 -4.83 6.99
C LEU A 164 -21.97 -4.63 6.05
N ARG A 165 -21.73 -4.04 4.87
CA ARG A 165 -22.79 -3.70 3.90
C ARG A 165 -22.85 -4.66 2.72
N THR A 166 -21.71 -5.07 2.18
CA THR A 166 -21.66 -5.95 1.00
C THR A 166 -20.26 -6.55 0.83
N TYR A 167 -20.09 -7.37 -0.21
CA TYR A 167 -18.82 -7.96 -0.62
C TYR A 167 -18.38 -7.41 -1.99
N LEU A 168 -17.08 -7.52 -2.27
CA LEU A 168 -16.54 -7.30 -3.61
C LEU A 168 -16.86 -8.52 -4.47
N SER A 169 -17.52 -8.31 -5.60
CA SER A 169 -18.08 -9.35 -6.44
C SER A 169 -17.66 -9.24 -7.91
N ASP A 170 -17.51 -10.40 -8.51
CA ASP A 170 -17.54 -10.62 -9.96
C ASP A 170 -18.95 -11.05 -10.39
N ARG A 171 -19.15 -11.24 -11.69
CA ARG A 171 -20.42 -11.69 -12.25
C ARG A 171 -20.95 -12.94 -11.58
N ARG A 172 -20.15 -14.01 -11.54
CA ARG A 172 -20.55 -15.33 -11.04
C ARG A 172 -20.96 -15.28 -9.58
N HIS A 173 -20.16 -14.63 -8.74
CA HIS A 173 -20.38 -14.59 -7.30
C HIS A 173 -21.50 -13.62 -6.93
N SER A 174 -21.68 -12.53 -7.69
CA SER A 174 -22.81 -11.62 -7.50
C SER A 174 -24.16 -12.32 -7.68
N GLU A 175 -24.30 -13.13 -8.73
CA GLU A 175 -25.51 -13.89 -9.03
C GLU A 175 -25.81 -14.94 -7.97
N LYS A 176 -24.77 -15.67 -7.52
CA LYS A 176 -24.92 -16.72 -6.50
C LYS A 176 -25.25 -16.19 -5.11
N LEU A 177 -24.75 -15.00 -4.76
CA LEU A 177 -24.99 -14.37 -3.46
C LEU A 177 -26.19 -13.42 -3.47
N GLY A 178 -26.81 -13.16 -4.63
CA GLY A 178 -27.89 -12.18 -4.75
C GLY A 178 -27.46 -10.74 -4.46
N ILE A 179 -26.18 -10.41 -4.67
CA ILE A 179 -25.63 -9.05 -4.46
C ILE A 179 -25.35 -8.37 -5.81
N LYS A 180 -25.21 -7.04 -5.79
CA LYS A 180 -24.86 -6.29 -7.01
C LYS A 180 -23.42 -6.58 -7.44
N ARG A 181 -23.17 -6.60 -8.76
CA ARG A 181 -21.81 -6.64 -9.33
C ARG A 181 -21.04 -5.40 -8.87
N SER A 182 -19.87 -5.59 -8.28
CA SER A 182 -19.11 -4.48 -7.69
C SER A 182 -18.02 -3.90 -8.62
N GLY A 183 -17.74 -4.53 -9.76
CA GLY A 183 -16.68 -4.09 -10.68
C GLY A 183 -15.29 -4.54 -10.21
N ASN A 184 -15.22 -5.74 -9.62
CA ASN A 184 -14.02 -6.29 -8.98
C ASN A 184 -13.56 -7.62 -9.58
N ALA A 185 -14.06 -8.01 -10.76
CA ALA A 185 -13.57 -9.20 -11.45
C ALA A 185 -12.22 -8.89 -12.12
N ARG A 186 -11.11 -9.38 -11.59
CA ARG A 186 -9.77 -9.07 -12.12
C ARG A 186 -8.96 -10.32 -12.42
N ARG A 187 -8.17 -10.27 -13.50
CA ARG A 187 -7.21 -11.31 -13.91
C ARG A 187 -5.85 -10.68 -14.20
N GLU A 188 -4.80 -11.46 -13.99
CA GLU A 188 -3.43 -11.00 -14.27
C GLU A 188 -3.19 -10.75 -15.77
N SER A 189 -3.70 -11.66 -16.62
CA SER A 189 -3.64 -11.55 -18.09
C SER A 189 -4.73 -12.41 -18.73
N PHE A 190 -4.81 -12.42 -20.07
CA PHE A 190 -5.75 -13.26 -20.81
C PHE A 190 -5.59 -14.77 -20.53
N ARG A 191 -4.44 -15.21 -19.99
CA ARG A 191 -4.15 -16.60 -19.65
C ARG A 191 -4.79 -17.07 -18.34
N TYR A 192 -5.40 -16.16 -17.58
CA TYR A 192 -5.95 -16.45 -16.26
C TYR A 192 -7.46 -16.17 -16.20
N LEU A 193 -8.14 -16.93 -15.34
CA LEU A 193 -9.54 -16.68 -15.03
C LEU A 193 -9.69 -15.41 -14.17
N PRO A 194 -10.72 -14.58 -14.41
CA PRO A 194 -11.04 -13.48 -13.52
C PRO A 194 -11.49 -14.03 -12.16
N ILE A 195 -11.04 -13.36 -11.11
CA ILE A 195 -11.39 -13.63 -9.72
C ILE A 195 -11.80 -12.32 -9.02
N CYS A 196 -12.60 -12.40 -7.97
CA CYS A 196 -12.95 -11.23 -7.14
C CYS A 196 -11.68 -10.65 -6.51
N ARG A 197 -11.37 -9.37 -6.81
CA ARG A 197 -10.18 -8.64 -6.35
C ARG A 197 -10.45 -7.17 -6.08
N MET A 198 -9.81 -6.66 -5.03
CA MET A 198 -9.79 -5.23 -4.67
C MET A 198 -9.24 -4.31 -5.76
N THR A 199 -9.63 -3.03 -5.72
CA THR A 199 -9.12 -1.96 -6.60
C THR A 199 -8.33 -0.91 -5.80
N ASN A 200 -9.01 0.06 -5.18
CA ASN A 200 -8.43 1.02 -4.25
C ASN A 200 -9.22 0.98 -2.93
N THR A 201 -8.84 0.07 -2.02
CA THR A 201 -9.55 -0.07 -0.74
C THR A 201 -9.00 0.87 0.32
N MET A 202 -9.89 1.54 1.04
CA MET A 202 -9.53 2.60 1.97
C MET A 202 -10.46 2.81 3.15
N ILE A 203 -9.93 3.42 4.22
CA ILE A 203 -10.74 3.96 5.33
C ILE A 203 -11.09 5.41 5.04
N GLU A 204 -12.36 5.73 5.18
CA GLU A 204 -12.87 7.10 5.03
C GLU A 204 -12.34 8.08 6.07
N ARG A 205 -12.59 9.37 5.82
CA ARG A 205 -12.13 10.46 6.70
C ARG A 205 -12.70 10.34 8.11
N GLY A 206 -11.80 10.22 9.09
CA GLY A 206 -12.12 10.41 10.49
C GLY A 206 -12.02 11.88 10.92
N GLU A 207 -12.31 12.14 12.19
CA GLU A 207 -12.41 13.50 12.74
C GLU A 207 -11.19 13.91 13.57
N SER A 208 -10.36 12.96 14.00
CA SER A 208 -9.23 13.24 14.90
C SER A 208 -8.09 13.97 14.19
N ASP A 209 -7.40 14.86 14.90
CA ASP A 209 -6.13 15.40 14.42
C ASP A 209 -5.04 14.32 14.48
N PRO A 210 -4.31 14.04 13.37
CA PRO A 210 -3.21 13.09 13.36
C PRO A 210 -2.16 13.32 14.47
N ASP A 211 -1.92 14.56 14.88
CA ASP A 211 -0.97 14.91 15.93
C ASP A 211 -1.56 14.71 17.34
N GLU A 212 -2.88 14.87 17.49
CA GLU A 212 -3.59 14.46 18.71
C GLU A 212 -3.57 12.93 18.88
N ILE A 213 -3.70 12.17 17.79
CA ILE A 213 -3.59 10.71 17.84
C ILE A 213 -2.22 10.30 18.38
N LEU A 214 -1.14 10.93 17.90
CA LEU A 214 0.22 10.63 18.36
C LEU A 214 0.42 11.06 19.82
N SER A 215 0.06 12.31 20.16
CA SER A 215 0.29 12.88 21.48
C SER A 215 -0.52 12.23 22.60
N SER A 216 -1.64 11.61 22.24
CA SER A 216 -2.48 10.84 23.17
C SER A 216 -1.86 9.52 23.67
N VAL A 217 -0.74 9.07 23.07
CA VAL A 217 -0.10 7.80 23.43
C VAL A 217 1.09 8.06 24.34
N LYS A 218 0.97 7.68 25.62
CA LYS A 218 2.05 7.81 26.60
C LYS A 218 3.24 6.90 26.29
N ASP A 219 2.98 5.67 25.88
CA ASP A 219 4.03 4.69 25.60
C ASP A 219 3.53 3.70 24.55
N GLY A 220 4.26 3.55 23.44
CA GLY A 220 3.77 2.79 22.29
C GLY A 220 4.73 2.76 21.11
N VAL A 221 4.22 2.33 19.96
CA VAL A 221 4.99 2.25 18.70
C VAL A 221 4.23 3.01 17.62
N PHE A 222 4.94 3.91 16.94
CA PHE A 222 4.46 4.57 15.74
C PHE A 222 4.99 3.82 14.52
N VAL A 223 4.10 3.19 13.76
CA VAL A 223 4.45 2.49 12.52
C VAL A 223 4.29 3.48 11.37
N LYS A 224 5.42 3.94 10.83
CA LYS A 224 5.43 4.88 9.71
C LYS A 224 5.24 4.17 8.39
N LYS A 225 5.86 3.00 8.19
CA LYS A 225 5.73 2.21 6.96
C LYS A 225 5.73 0.72 7.25
N MET A 226 4.89 -0.01 6.51
CA MET A 226 4.88 -1.46 6.49
C MET A 226 5.42 -1.99 5.15
N GLY A 227 6.08 -3.14 5.22
CA GLY A 227 6.52 -3.92 4.07
C GLY A 227 5.42 -4.86 3.58
N GLY A 228 5.82 -6.09 3.28
CA GLY A 228 4.90 -7.16 2.93
C GLY A 228 4.05 -7.61 4.13
N GLY A 229 2.92 -8.24 3.81
CA GLY A 229 2.02 -8.85 4.79
C GLY A 229 1.48 -10.18 4.31
N GLN A 230 0.97 -10.96 5.24
CA GLN A 230 0.21 -12.17 4.96
C GLN A 230 -0.97 -12.25 5.92
N VAL A 231 -2.08 -12.81 5.43
CA VAL A 231 -3.28 -13.12 6.22
C VAL A 231 -3.75 -14.54 6.00
N ASP A 232 -4.16 -15.16 7.10
CA ASP A 232 -5.04 -16.32 7.06
C ASP A 232 -6.49 -15.81 7.12
N VAL A 233 -7.18 -15.87 5.99
CA VAL A 233 -8.56 -15.41 5.85
C VAL A 233 -9.58 -16.23 6.64
N VAL A 234 -9.21 -17.44 7.08
CA VAL A 234 -10.09 -18.34 7.85
C VAL A 234 -10.07 -17.96 9.32
N SER A 235 -8.88 -17.80 9.91
CA SER A 235 -8.75 -17.37 11.31
C SER A 235 -8.83 -15.84 11.48
N GLY A 236 -8.57 -15.09 10.40
CA GLY A 236 -8.40 -13.64 10.41
C GLY A 236 -7.04 -13.19 10.96
N ASN A 237 -6.10 -14.10 11.19
CA ASN A 237 -4.77 -13.75 11.70
C ASN A 237 -3.90 -13.14 10.60
N PHE A 238 -3.15 -12.10 10.93
CA PHE A 238 -2.23 -11.43 10.01
C PHE A 238 -0.83 -11.27 10.63
N ALA A 239 0.16 -11.13 9.75
CA ALA A 239 1.52 -10.72 10.09
C ALA A 239 2.03 -9.71 9.05
N PHE A 240 2.58 -8.60 9.52
CA PHE A 240 3.16 -7.55 8.70
C PHE A 240 4.58 -7.25 9.09
N GLU A 241 5.47 -7.18 8.12
CA GLU A 241 6.79 -6.61 8.31
C GLU A 241 6.67 -5.09 8.46
N ILE A 242 7.37 -4.52 9.45
CA ILE A 242 7.48 -3.08 9.63
C ILE A 242 8.83 -2.62 9.07
N THR A 243 8.78 -1.72 8.08
CA THR A 243 9.99 -1.21 7.40
C THR A 243 10.45 0.14 7.95
N GLU A 244 9.58 0.86 8.65
CA GLU A 244 9.95 2.06 9.41
C GLU A 244 9.01 2.25 10.61
N CYS A 245 9.59 2.32 11.81
CA CYS A 245 8.85 2.63 13.03
C CYS A 245 9.71 3.32 14.09
N PHE A 246 9.01 3.91 15.06
CA PHE A 246 9.60 4.69 16.15
C PHE A 246 8.92 4.34 17.46
N ARG A 247 9.67 4.45 18.56
CA ARG A 247 9.07 4.45 19.90
C ARG A 247 8.26 5.72 20.10
N ILE A 248 7.13 5.60 20.79
CA ILE A 248 6.38 6.75 21.31
C ILE A 248 6.65 6.83 22.81
N ARG A 249 7.11 7.99 23.29
CA ARG A 249 7.32 8.31 24.71
C ARG A 249 6.65 9.64 25.02
N ASP A 250 5.74 9.64 25.99
CA ASP A 250 4.96 10.78 26.44
C ASP A 250 4.37 11.61 25.30
N GLY A 251 3.76 10.91 24.32
CA GLY A 251 3.11 11.54 23.18
C GLY A 251 4.05 12.03 22.07
N LYS A 252 5.34 11.69 22.12
CA LYS A 252 6.34 12.14 21.14
C LYS A 252 7.06 10.96 20.51
N LEU A 253 7.46 11.13 19.24
CA LEU A 253 8.38 10.20 18.60
C LEU A 253 9.74 10.28 19.30
N ALA A 254 10.26 9.12 19.66
CA ALA A 254 11.55 8.96 20.32
C ALA A 254 12.50 8.18 19.39
N GLU A 255 13.16 7.13 19.88
CA GLU A 255 14.13 6.37 19.11
C GLU A 255 13.51 5.58 17.93
N PRO A 256 14.21 5.49 16.77
CA PRO A 256 13.81 4.59 15.69
C PRO A 256 14.04 3.12 16.10
N LEU A 257 13.17 2.24 15.61
CA LEU A 257 13.23 0.81 15.86
C LEU A 257 13.31 0.03 14.53
N ARG A 258 14.00 -1.11 14.53
CA ARG A 258 14.12 -2.01 13.36
C ARG A 258 13.72 -3.45 13.68
N GLY A 259 13.51 -4.26 12.63
CA GLY A 259 13.33 -5.71 12.76
C GLY A 259 12.03 -6.14 13.43
N ALA A 260 10.97 -5.34 13.29
CA ALA A 260 9.67 -5.55 13.90
C ALA A 260 8.68 -6.24 12.94
N THR A 261 7.93 -7.21 13.46
CA THR A 261 6.75 -7.78 12.82
C THR A 261 5.52 -7.46 13.67
N LEU A 262 4.49 -6.86 13.06
CA LEU A 262 3.20 -6.65 13.68
C LEU A 262 2.30 -7.87 13.44
N VAL A 263 1.85 -8.51 14.52
CA VAL A 263 0.91 -9.64 14.45
C VAL A 263 -0.40 -9.34 15.18
N GLY A 264 -1.49 -9.91 14.69
CA GLY A 264 -2.80 -9.74 15.29
C GLY A 264 -3.92 -10.45 14.53
N GLN A 265 -5.16 -10.16 14.90
CA GLN A 265 -6.35 -10.68 14.25
C GLN A 265 -7.19 -9.53 13.67
N GLY A 266 -7.48 -9.58 12.38
CA GLY A 266 -8.10 -8.51 11.60
C GLY A 266 -9.41 -7.98 12.19
N PRO A 267 -10.48 -8.79 12.30
CA PRO A 267 -11.77 -8.34 12.85
C PRO A 267 -11.67 -7.75 14.27
N LYS A 268 -10.82 -8.34 15.12
CA LYS A 268 -10.58 -7.86 16.48
C LYS A 268 -9.91 -6.48 16.46
N LEU A 269 -8.83 -6.34 15.69
CA LEU A 269 -8.13 -5.08 15.52
C LEU A 269 -9.07 -3.99 14.98
N MET A 270 -9.89 -4.29 13.97
CA MET A 270 -10.84 -3.33 13.41
C MET A 270 -11.87 -2.85 14.44
N SER A 271 -12.18 -3.67 15.44
CA SER A 271 -13.04 -3.32 16.57
C SER A 271 -12.32 -2.54 17.68
N GLU A 272 -11.00 -2.63 17.75
CA GLU A 272 -10.14 -1.95 18.73
C GLU A 272 -9.63 -0.58 18.26
N ILE A 273 -9.90 -0.19 17.01
CA ILE A 273 -9.57 1.16 16.51
C ILE A 273 -10.45 2.19 17.22
N ASP A 274 -9.80 3.06 18.00
CA ASP A 274 -10.44 4.05 18.87
C ASP A 274 -10.23 5.51 18.42
N MET A 275 -9.37 5.76 17.42
CA MET A 275 -9.20 7.06 16.77
C MET A 275 -8.84 6.89 15.28
N VAL A 276 -9.40 7.76 14.43
CA VAL A 276 -9.12 7.81 12.98
C VAL A 276 -8.88 9.26 12.58
N GLY A 277 -7.74 9.50 11.95
CA GLY A 277 -7.27 10.80 11.53
C GLY A 277 -7.92 11.29 10.24
N TRP A 278 -7.74 12.57 9.94
CA TRP A 278 -8.15 13.15 8.68
C TRP A 278 -7.08 13.07 7.57
N ASP A 279 -5.84 12.66 7.86
CA ASP A 279 -4.72 12.60 6.90
C ASP A 279 -4.76 11.35 6.01
N LEU A 280 -5.19 11.47 4.75
CA LEU A 280 -5.17 10.35 3.81
C LEU A 280 -3.77 10.08 3.27
N GLY A 281 -3.34 8.84 3.31
CA GLY A 281 -2.11 8.35 2.70
C GLY A 281 -2.42 7.14 1.83
N TYR A 282 -1.71 7.02 0.71
CA TYR A 282 -1.82 5.87 -0.18
C TYR A 282 -0.54 5.03 -0.09
N SER A 283 -0.74 3.72 0.06
CA SER A 283 0.26 2.69 -0.16
C SER A 283 -0.03 2.00 -1.49
N THR A 284 0.99 1.77 -2.31
CA THR A 284 0.81 1.13 -3.62
C THR A 284 1.47 -0.25 -3.65
N GLY A 285 0.68 -1.27 -3.98
CA GLY A 285 1.09 -2.66 -3.85
C GLY A 285 0.75 -3.52 -5.05
N THR A 286 1.33 -4.72 -5.09
CA THR A 286 0.85 -5.82 -5.93
C THR A 286 0.40 -6.90 -4.96
N CYS A 287 -0.83 -7.36 -5.12
CA CYS A 287 -1.42 -8.39 -4.26
C CYS A 287 -1.48 -9.72 -5.01
N GLY A 288 -1.16 -10.82 -4.33
CA GLY A 288 -1.24 -12.18 -4.88
C GLY A 288 -2.47 -12.92 -4.37
N LYS A 289 -3.21 -13.60 -5.25
CA LYS A 289 -4.27 -14.54 -4.89
C LYS A 289 -4.39 -15.62 -5.96
N ASP A 290 -4.49 -16.88 -5.58
CA ASP A 290 -4.57 -18.04 -6.49
C ASP A 290 -3.49 -18.05 -7.57
N GLY A 291 -2.26 -17.69 -7.20
CA GLY A 291 -1.13 -17.60 -8.13
C GLY A 291 -1.17 -16.41 -9.10
N GLN A 292 -2.13 -15.50 -8.95
CA GLN A 292 -2.28 -14.29 -9.77
C GLN A 292 -1.90 -13.01 -9.03
N GLY A 293 -1.05 -12.20 -9.66
CA GLY A 293 -0.76 -10.84 -9.25
C GLY A 293 -1.80 -9.84 -9.77
N ALA A 294 -2.42 -9.07 -8.88
CA ALA A 294 -3.23 -7.91 -9.25
C ALA A 294 -2.66 -6.62 -8.63
N ARG A 295 -2.61 -5.57 -9.44
CA ARG A 295 -2.11 -4.25 -9.05
C ARG A 295 -3.17 -3.52 -8.23
N ARG A 296 -2.83 -2.98 -7.07
CA ARG A 296 -3.79 -2.32 -6.17
C ARG A 296 -3.16 -1.06 -5.56
N SER A 297 -4.00 -0.13 -5.14
CA SER A 297 -3.62 0.85 -4.11
C SER A 297 -4.42 0.59 -2.85
N SER A 298 -3.80 0.79 -1.70
CA SER A 298 -4.46 0.73 -0.42
C SER A 298 -4.25 2.06 0.26
N SER A 299 -5.30 2.79 0.61
CA SER A 299 -5.14 4.04 1.36
C SER A 299 -5.76 3.93 2.73
N VAL A 300 -5.08 4.44 3.73
CA VAL A 300 -5.65 4.54 5.07
C VAL A 300 -5.25 5.87 5.65
N ARG A 301 -5.98 6.28 6.66
CA ARG A 301 -5.69 7.48 7.44
C ARG A 301 -5.00 7.08 8.73
N ARG A 302 -4.26 8.01 9.35
CA ARG A 302 -3.59 7.68 10.61
C ARG A 302 -4.62 7.14 11.59
N SER A 303 -4.36 5.99 12.20
CA SER A 303 -5.31 5.33 13.09
C SER A 303 -4.59 4.75 14.29
N ARG A 304 -5.29 4.72 15.42
CA ARG A 304 -4.76 4.16 16.67
C ARG A 304 -5.48 2.86 16.99
N ALA A 305 -4.69 1.82 17.22
CA ALA A 305 -5.14 0.54 17.72
C ALA A 305 -4.61 0.37 19.15
N ARG A 306 -5.53 0.18 20.10
CA ARG A 306 -5.19 0.00 21.51
C ARG A 306 -5.29 -1.48 21.88
N SER A 307 -4.16 -2.09 22.27
CA SER A 307 -4.25 -3.35 23.03
C SER A 307 -4.79 -3.06 24.43
N ARG A 308 -5.84 -3.79 24.83
CA ARG A 308 -6.27 -3.83 26.23
C ARG A 308 -5.52 -4.94 26.97
N ARG A 309 -4.54 -4.57 27.82
CA ARG A 309 -4.10 -5.47 28.91
C ARG A 309 -5.29 -5.68 29.85
N ARG A 310 -5.88 -6.87 29.82
CA ARG A 310 -6.83 -7.31 30.85
C ARG A 310 -6.02 -7.67 32.10
N THR A 311 -6.03 -6.81 33.12
CA THR A 311 -5.42 -7.12 34.42
C THR A 311 -6.28 -8.18 35.13
N GLY A 312 -5.97 -9.45 34.88
CA GLY A 312 -6.54 -10.58 35.62
C GLY A 312 -5.42 -11.56 35.97
N ARG A 313 -5.09 -11.67 37.26
CA ARG A 313 -4.26 -12.77 37.76
C ARG A 313 -5.07 -14.07 37.58
N SER A 314 -4.71 -14.91 36.62
CA SER A 314 -5.07 -16.34 36.68
C SER A 314 -3.82 -17.18 36.44
N ARG A 315 -3.38 -17.85 37.50
CA ARG A 315 -2.42 -18.95 37.44
C ARG A 315 -3.13 -20.16 36.82
N SER A 316 -2.76 -20.55 35.61
CA SER A 316 -2.79 -21.96 35.19
C SER A 316 -2.09 -22.12 33.84
N SER A 317 -1.25 -23.14 33.80
CA SER A 317 -0.55 -23.66 32.63
C SER A 317 -1.52 -24.42 31.72
N SER A 318 -1.83 -23.85 30.56
CA SER A 318 -2.28 -24.56 29.36
C SER A 318 -2.30 -23.56 28.19
N LEU A 319 -2.02 -24.05 26.98
CA LEU A 319 -2.01 -23.26 25.76
C LEU A 319 -3.31 -22.44 25.62
N ALA A 320 -3.22 -21.13 25.88
CA ALA A 320 -4.28 -20.18 25.62
C ALA A 320 -3.88 -19.34 24.40
N ALA A 321 -4.72 -19.43 23.36
CA ALA A 321 -4.70 -18.54 22.20
C ALA A 321 -4.86 -17.09 22.68
N ASN A 322 -3.75 -16.36 22.82
CA ASN A 322 -3.75 -15.01 23.35
C ASN A 322 -3.51 -14.00 22.22
N ALA A 323 -4.56 -13.23 21.94
CA ALA A 323 -4.60 -12.19 20.92
C ALA A 323 -4.24 -10.83 21.53
N ASP A 324 -2.97 -10.46 21.40
CA ASP A 324 -2.41 -9.14 21.70
C ASP A 324 -1.75 -8.57 20.43
N LEU A 325 -1.83 -7.25 20.18
CA LEU A 325 -0.99 -6.61 19.16
C LEU A 325 0.46 -6.70 19.61
N ALA A 326 1.13 -7.75 19.18
CA ALA A 326 2.51 -8.01 19.53
C ALA A 326 3.42 -7.49 18.42
N CYS A 327 4.42 -6.70 18.83
CA CYS A 327 5.61 -6.50 18.04
C CYS A 327 6.53 -7.67 18.36
N ALA A 328 6.84 -8.52 17.38
CA ALA A 328 7.81 -9.60 17.53
C ALA A 328 9.12 -9.20 16.84
N CYS A 329 10.26 -9.48 17.48
CA CYS A 329 11.57 -9.32 16.86
C CYS A 329 11.77 -10.46 15.85
N SER A 330 12.08 -10.13 14.60
CA SER A 330 12.44 -11.12 13.59
C SER A 330 13.81 -11.72 13.93
N MET A 331 13.85 -12.99 14.34
CA MET A 331 15.11 -13.75 14.31
C MET A 331 15.30 -14.30 12.90
N ALA A 332 16.39 -13.92 12.24
CA ALA A 332 16.80 -14.51 10.97
C ALA A 332 17.03 -16.02 11.16
N ASN A 333 16.09 -16.86 10.71
CA ASN A 333 16.32 -18.28 10.49
C ASN A 333 15.41 -18.78 9.36
N GLY A 334 16.03 -19.26 8.28
CA GLY A 334 15.37 -19.74 7.08
C GLY A 334 14.44 -20.92 7.37
N TRP A 335 13.15 -20.74 7.13
CA TRP A 335 12.19 -21.83 7.02
C TRP A 335 12.27 -22.44 5.62
N ALA A 336 13.28 -23.29 5.43
CA ALA A 336 13.30 -24.22 4.30
C ALA A 336 12.37 -25.40 4.64
N SER A 337 11.18 -25.41 4.03
CA SER A 337 10.24 -26.52 4.09
C SER A 337 10.87 -27.81 3.54
N ARG A 338 11.24 -28.73 4.44
CA ARG A 338 11.53 -30.14 4.11
C ARG A 338 10.22 -30.88 3.96
N ILE A 339 9.86 -31.23 2.73
CA ILE A 339 8.81 -32.21 2.42
C ILE A 339 9.49 -33.57 2.23
N PRO A 340 9.11 -34.63 2.98
CA PRO A 340 9.61 -35.98 2.71
C PRO A 340 8.84 -36.59 1.51
N PRO A 341 9.51 -37.29 0.57
CA PRO A 341 8.80 -37.95 -0.51
C PRO A 341 8.20 -39.26 -0.01
N THR A 342 6.87 -39.36 -0.05
CA THR A 342 6.18 -40.65 0.05
C THR A 342 6.20 -41.37 -1.29
N SER A 343 6.23 -42.70 -1.19
CA SER A 343 6.63 -43.66 -2.20
C SER A 343 5.53 -44.07 -3.19
N ARG A 344 6.00 -44.74 -4.25
CA ARG A 344 5.29 -45.54 -5.28
C ARG A 344 4.84 -44.81 -6.54
N GLN A 345 5.69 -44.87 -7.56
CA GLN A 345 5.33 -45.50 -8.83
C GLN A 345 6.57 -46.14 -9.47
N ARG A 346 6.45 -47.44 -9.80
CA ARG A 346 7.49 -48.27 -10.40
C ARG A 346 7.63 -47.96 -11.90
N ALA A 347 8.89 -47.74 -12.28
CA ALA A 347 9.58 -48.25 -13.48
C ALA A 347 8.89 -48.15 -14.85
N SER A 348 9.48 -47.33 -15.73
CA SER A 348 10.04 -47.87 -16.96
C SER A 348 11.38 -47.19 -17.27
N ARG A 349 12.42 -47.99 -17.45
CA ARG A 349 13.77 -47.57 -17.84
C ARG A 349 13.79 -47.40 -19.36
N ARG A 350 14.26 -46.26 -19.86
CA ARG A 350 15.06 -46.19 -21.09
C ARG A 350 16.05 -45.05 -20.98
N ALA A 351 17.32 -45.42 -21.12
CA ALA A 351 18.48 -44.54 -21.10
C ALA A 351 18.58 -43.79 -22.43
N SER A 352 18.88 -42.49 -22.36
CA SER A 352 19.75 -41.85 -23.33
C SER A 352 20.46 -40.67 -22.66
N SER A 353 21.77 -40.80 -22.66
CA SER A 353 22.75 -39.80 -22.29
C SER A 353 22.67 -38.59 -23.24
N ASN A 354 22.66 -37.38 -22.69
CA ASN A 354 23.31 -36.24 -23.35
C ASN A 354 23.80 -35.25 -22.27
N ARG A 355 25.11 -35.30 -22.02
CA ARG A 355 25.86 -34.25 -21.35
C ARG A 355 26.16 -33.18 -22.40
N VAL A 356 25.73 -31.94 -22.16
CA VAL A 356 26.36 -30.77 -22.78
C VAL A 356 26.93 -29.93 -21.65
N ALA A 357 28.26 -29.98 -21.55
CA ALA A 357 29.04 -29.01 -20.80
C ALA A 357 29.28 -27.79 -21.70
N CYS A 358 29.07 -26.58 -21.17
CA CYS A 358 29.68 -25.38 -21.73
C CYS A 358 30.16 -24.44 -20.62
N ARG A 359 31.48 -24.50 -20.49
CA ARG A 359 32.50 -23.63 -19.88
C ARG A 359 32.08 -22.21 -19.48
N ALA A 360 32.49 -21.86 -18.26
CA ALA A 360 32.75 -20.52 -17.78
C ALA A 360 34.07 -19.95 -18.35
N SER A 361 34.12 -18.63 -18.60
CA SER A 361 35.32 -17.76 -18.62
C SER A 361 34.85 -16.28 -18.86
N PRO A 362 35.65 -15.24 -18.59
CA PRO A 362 35.68 -14.60 -17.27
C PRO A 362 35.33 -13.09 -17.29
N SER A 363 35.15 -12.60 -16.07
CA SER A 363 35.22 -11.21 -15.58
C SER A 363 35.89 -10.16 -16.46
N ARG A 364 35.17 -9.05 -16.70
CA ARG A 364 35.73 -7.74 -17.03
C ARG A 364 35.43 -6.76 -15.89
N THR A 365 36.43 -6.56 -15.03
CA THR A 365 36.50 -5.47 -14.06
C THR A 365 37.05 -4.24 -14.78
N LEU A 366 36.27 -3.17 -14.88
CA LEU A 366 36.75 -1.87 -15.34
C LEU A 366 37.25 -1.07 -14.13
N ILE A 367 38.57 -1.00 -14.01
CA ILE A 367 39.30 -0.11 -13.11
C ILE A 367 39.46 1.22 -13.84
N TRP A 368 38.97 2.32 -13.25
CA TRP A 368 39.39 3.66 -13.63
C TRP A 368 40.48 4.12 -12.66
N ALA A 369 41.71 4.19 -13.16
CA ALA A 369 42.84 4.79 -12.47
C ALA A 369 43.04 6.23 -12.96
N SER A 370 43.44 7.05 -12.00
CA SER A 370 43.70 8.48 -12.00
C SER A 370 44.72 8.96 -13.04
N ARG A 371 44.55 10.20 -13.51
CA ARG A 371 45.66 11.06 -13.94
C ARG A 371 45.70 12.30 -13.06
N ALA A 372 46.80 12.40 -12.32
CA ALA A 372 47.23 13.59 -11.62
C ALA A 372 47.87 14.59 -12.61
N ALA A 373 47.58 15.87 -12.41
CA ALA A 373 48.44 16.97 -12.84
C ALA A 373 48.65 17.88 -11.62
N ARG A 374 49.90 17.92 -11.12
CA ARG A 374 50.47 19.03 -10.33
C ARG A 374 51.01 20.04 -11.37
N SER A 375 51.14 21.34 -11.18
CA SER A 375 51.34 22.23 -10.04
C SER A 375 50.98 23.65 -10.53
N THR A 376 50.51 24.59 -9.72
CA THR A 376 51.36 25.52 -8.97
C THR A 376 50.48 26.39 -8.07
N SER A 377 50.93 26.56 -6.83
CA SER A 377 50.40 27.50 -5.84
C SER A 377 51.23 28.77 -5.85
N LEU A 378 50.60 29.94 -5.80
CA LEU A 378 51.17 31.14 -5.19
C LEU A 378 50.03 31.96 -4.56
N THR A 379 50.25 32.32 -3.31
CA THR A 379 49.33 32.89 -2.34
C THR A 379 49.33 34.42 -2.34
N SER A 380 48.33 34.96 -1.64
CA SER A 380 48.19 36.30 -1.04
C SER A 380 47.41 37.35 -1.85
N ARG A 381 46.25 37.74 -1.34
CA ARG A 381 46.11 38.92 -0.46
C ARG A 381 44.70 39.02 0.13
N SER A 382 44.72 39.43 1.39
CA SER A 382 43.62 39.83 2.26
C SER A 382 42.93 41.11 1.80
N THR A 383 41.61 41.17 1.89
CA THR A 383 40.87 42.41 2.15
C THR A 383 39.62 42.12 2.99
N THR A 384 39.55 42.81 4.11
CA THR A 384 38.43 42.99 5.05
C THR A 384 37.18 43.57 4.36
N PRO A 385 35.98 43.42 4.98
CA PRO A 385 34.97 44.46 4.89
C PRO A 385 34.78 45.14 6.26
N VAL A 386 34.91 46.45 6.24
CA VAL A 386 34.55 47.37 7.32
C VAL A 386 33.05 47.66 7.28
N SER A 387 32.50 47.80 8.47
CA SER A 387 31.15 48.19 8.84
C SER A 387 30.77 49.62 8.45
N SER A 388 29.46 49.88 8.34
CA SER A 388 28.72 51.01 8.95
C SER A 388 27.38 51.19 8.21
N GLY A 389 26.25 51.01 8.90
CA GLY A 389 25.44 52.13 9.38
C GLY A 389 24.14 52.12 8.56
N GLY A 390 22.93 52.13 9.10
CA GLY A 390 22.44 52.67 10.35
C GLY A 390 21.30 53.63 10.00
N ARG A 391 20.13 53.41 10.62
CA ARG A 391 18.95 54.30 10.69
C ARG A 391 18.06 54.35 9.43
N SER A 392 16.76 54.56 9.48
CA SER A 392 15.75 54.49 10.54
C SER A 392 14.38 54.83 9.92
N ARG A 393 13.34 54.22 10.48
CA ARG A 393 12.01 54.80 10.76
C ARG A 393 10.98 55.02 9.63
N THR A 394 9.78 54.52 9.97
CA THR A 394 8.42 55.09 9.76
C THR A 394 7.88 55.10 8.32
N ALA A 395 6.58 54.99 8.06
CA ALA A 395 5.40 54.51 8.76
C ALA A 395 4.27 54.59 7.72
N ALA A 396 3.32 53.66 7.83
CA ALA A 396 1.90 53.85 7.57
C ALA A 396 1.36 54.02 6.13
N ARG A 397 0.13 53.47 6.02
CA ARG A 397 -1.00 53.79 5.13
C ARG A 397 -1.15 53.01 3.82
N SER A 398 -1.97 51.97 3.93
CA SER A 398 -3.31 51.88 3.33
C SER A 398 -3.52 52.56 1.97
N ARG A 399 -3.86 51.74 0.96
CA ARG A 399 -5.11 51.85 0.17
C ARG A 399 -5.16 50.75 -0.88
N SER A 400 -6.15 49.88 -0.74
CA SER A 400 -6.78 49.18 -1.86
C SER A 400 -7.48 50.19 -2.78
N PRO A 401 -7.63 49.85 -4.07
CA PRO A 401 -8.99 49.70 -4.54
C PRO A 401 -9.22 48.48 -5.44
N SER A 402 -10.41 47.93 -5.23
CA SER A 402 -11.18 47.05 -6.10
C SER A 402 -11.05 47.32 -7.61
N ARG A 403 -11.05 46.24 -8.42
CA ARG A 403 -11.89 46.13 -9.63
C ARG A 403 -11.94 44.68 -10.15
N ARG A 404 -13.14 44.10 -10.12
CA ARG A 404 -13.55 42.95 -10.95
C ARG A 404 -13.62 43.38 -12.42
N PRO A 405 -13.46 42.47 -13.38
CA PRO A 405 -14.22 42.50 -14.62
C PRO A 405 -15.24 41.36 -14.68
N ARG A 406 -16.35 41.69 -15.35
CA ARG A 406 -17.56 40.91 -15.56
C ARG A 406 -17.38 39.76 -16.55
N ALA A 407 -18.28 38.79 -16.40
CA ALA A 407 -18.58 37.71 -17.32
C ALA A 407 -18.88 38.18 -18.75
N ALA A 408 -18.35 37.44 -19.73
CA ALA A 408 -18.81 37.45 -21.11
C ALA A 408 -19.71 36.23 -21.36
N ARG A 409 -20.99 36.50 -21.65
CA ARG A 409 -21.93 35.56 -22.25
C ARG A 409 -21.58 35.41 -23.73
N ILE A 410 -21.43 34.18 -24.22
CA ILE A 410 -21.56 33.86 -25.65
C ILE A 410 -22.81 32.99 -25.80
N ARG A 411 -23.79 33.52 -26.55
CA ARG A 411 -24.96 32.78 -27.05
C ARG A 411 -24.61 32.18 -28.41
N GLY A 412 -24.86 30.88 -28.55
CA GLY A 412 -25.64 30.30 -29.64
C GLY A 412 -25.01 30.16 -31.03
N SER A 413 -24.77 28.92 -31.43
CA SER A 413 -25.10 28.45 -32.78
C SER A 413 -25.41 26.95 -32.75
N ARG A 414 -26.69 26.62 -32.97
CA ARG A 414 -27.16 25.28 -33.33
C ARG A 414 -26.66 24.96 -34.73
N ILE A 415 -26.03 23.81 -34.93
CA ILE A 415 -26.01 23.12 -36.22
C ILE A 415 -26.29 21.63 -35.97
N SER A 416 -27.43 21.20 -36.49
CA SER A 416 -27.87 19.82 -36.61
C SER A 416 -27.20 19.16 -37.81
N ALA A 417 -26.64 17.96 -37.66
CA ALA A 417 -26.51 17.00 -38.76
C ALA A 417 -26.38 15.58 -38.20
N ARG A 418 -27.44 14.78 -38.36
CA ARG A 418 -27.39 13.31 -38.31
C ARG A 418 -26.96 12.80 -39.69
N PRO A 419 -26.23 11.69 -39.78
CA PRO A 419 -26.34 10.79 -40.91
C PRO A 419 -27.05 9.49 -40.49
N ARG A 420 -28.18 9.21 -41.15
CA ARG A 420 -28.77 7.87 -41.31
C ARG A 420 -28.26 7.31 -42.64
N ILE A 421 -27.54 6.19 -42.65
CA ILE A 421 -27.31 5.29 -43.81
C ILE A 421 -27.03 3.90 -43.20
N SER A 422 -28.05 3.03 -43.07
CA SER A 422 -28.53 2.00 -44.02
C SER A 422 -27.59 0.79 -44.16
N THR A 423 -28.03 -0.33 -43.59
CA THR A 423 -27.57 -1.69 -43.87
C THR A 423 -28.00 -2.14 -45.27
N PRO A 424 -27.19 -2.98 -45.94
CA PRO A 424 -27.70 -3.91 -46.94
C PRO A 424 -27.47 -5.37 -46.53
N ARG A 425 -28.58 -6.12 -46.59
CA ARG A 425 -28.80 -7.58 -46.79
C ARG A 425 -27.92 -8.60 -46.06
#